data_AF-A0A7J2XY19-F1
#
_entry.id   AF-A0A7J2XY19-F1
#
_cell.length_a   1.000
_cell.length_b   1.000
_cell.length_c   1.000
_cell.angle_alpha   90.00
_cell.angle_beta   90.00
_cell.angle_gamma   90.00
#
_symmetry.space_group_name_H-M   'P 1'
#
loop_
_entity.id
_entity.type
_entity.pdbx_description
1 polymer ?
#
loop_
_entity_poly.entity_id
_entity_poly.type
_entity_poly.pdbx_seq_one_letter_code
_entity_poly.pdbx_strand_id
1 'polypeptide(L)'
;MRDLGRRSLIAIGSSYAVTLPKDWVKRVEGGKVRIVEGPSGELIILPAKEPASKVSIDLRGMEEGLWEMIAAYLDGYDEIEVRKERIRRKDLETLKKALSKLIGMEILEEGSSRILLRCLMNYSSAKPMELLLRMKGIISGMLSDLRNAIAEGDRELMSLVAERD
;
A
#
# COMPACT_ATOMS: atom_id res chain seq x y z
N MET A 1 9.64 -28.94 -7.86
CA MET A 1 8.51 -29.01 -6.91
C MET A 1 8.79 -30.08 -5.87
N ARG A 2 8.45 -29.84 -4.60
CA ARG A 2 8.51 -30.88 -3.56
C ARG A 2 7.23 -31.68 -3.60
N ASP A 3 7.33 -33.00 -3.75
CA ASP A 3 6.17 -33.89 -3.63
C ASP A 3 5.74 -33.97 -2.14
N LEU A 4 4.46 -33.70 -1.88
CA LEU A 4 3.85 -33.77 -0.54
C LEU A 4 3.04 -35.06 -0.36
N GLY A 5 3.09 -35.96 -1.35
CA GLY A 5 2.37 -37.22 -1.40
C GLY A 5 0.93 -37.08 -1.86
N ARG A 6 0.30 -38.21 -2.17
CA ARG A 6 -1.11 -38.27 -2.60
C ARG A 6 -2.05 -38.06 -1.40
N ARG A 7 -3.20 -37.42 -1.64
CA ARG A 7 -4.27 -37.23 -0.66
C ARG A 7 -5.60 -37.61 -1.29
N SER A 8 -6.44 -38.29 -0.53
CA SER A 8 -7.79 -38.62 -0.97
C SER A 8 -8.70 -37.40 -0.84
N LEU A 9 -9.63 -37.26 -1.78
CA LEU A 9 -10.70 -36.27 -1.72
C LEU A 9 -11.88 -36.86 -0.95
N ILE A 10 -12.49 -36.06 -0.09
CA ILE A 10 -13.64 -36.45 0.73
C ILE A 10 -14.84 -35.62 0.30
N ALA A 11 -15.90 -36.26 -0.18
CA ALA A 11 -17.11 -35.55 -0.60
C ALA A 11 -17.83 -34.93 0.61
N ILE A 12 -18.18 -33.64 0.50
CA ILE A 12 -18.96 -32.88 1.49
C ILE A 12 -20.00 -32.04 0.74
N GLY A 13 -21.24 -32.53 0.70
CA GLY A 13 -22.34 -31.86 -0.01
C GLY A 13 -22.04 -31.70 -1.50
N SER A 14 -22.05 -30.47 -1.99
CA SER A 14 -21.72 -30.10 -3.37
C SER A 14 -20.22 -29.89 -3.63
N SER A 15 -19.35 -30.22 -2.67
CA SER A 15 -17.91 -29.95 -2.72
C SER A 15 -17.07 -31.16 -2.29
N TYR A 16 -15.75 -31.08 -2.48
CA TYR A 16 -14.79 -32.06 -1.93
C TYR A 16 -13.81 -31.35 -0.99
N ALA A 17 -13.45 -32.02 0.11
CA ALA A 17 -12.41 -31.61 1.04
C ALA A 17 -11.12 -32.40 0.80
N VAL A 18 -9.98 -31.75 1.01
CA VAL A 18 -8.64 -32.36 0.98
C VAL A 18 -7.87 -31.96 2.23
N THR A 19 -7.08 -32.88 2.78
CA THR A 19 -6.26 -32.63 3.97
C THR A 19 -4.91 -32.03 3.60
N LEU A 20 -4.51 -30.95 4.28
CA LEU A 20 -3.24 -30.28 4.07
C LEU A 20 -2.17 -30.75 5.08
N PRO A 21 -0.88 -30.79 4.72
CA PRO A 21 0.18 -31.15 5.66
C PRO A 21 0.24 -30.19 6.86
N LYS A 22 0.18 -30.73 8.08
CA LYS A 22 0.17 -29.94 9.33
C LYS A 22 1.34 -28.95 9.42
N ASP A 23 2.54 -29.37 9.05
CA ASP A 23 3.72 -28.51 9.11
C ASP A 23 3.73 -27.41 8.04
N TRP A 24 3.06 -27.63 6.91
CA TRP A 24 2.83 -26.56 5.94
C TRP A 24 1.82 -25.56 6.48
N VAL A 25 0.70 -26.02 7.05
CA VAL A 25 -0.34 -25.15 7.64
C VAL A 25 0.21 -24.30 8.78
N LYS A 26 1.12 -24.83 9.61
CA LYS A 26 1.80 -24.04 10.67
C LYS A 26 2.56 -22.82 10.14
N ARG A 27 3.01 -22.85 8.88
CA ARG A 27 3.70 -21.71 8.23
C ARG A 27 2.73 -20.71 7.59
N VAL A 28 1.43 -21.04 7.52
CA VAL A 28 0.39 -20.16 6.99
C VAL A 28 -0.26 -19.43 8.16
N GLU A 29 0.08 -18.15 8.32
CA GLU A 29 -0.49 -17.31 9.37
C GLU A 29 -2.03 -17.27 9.29
N GLY A 30 -2.71 -17.53 10.41
CA GLY A 30 -4.17 -17.44 10.51
C GLY A 30 -4.94 -18.64 9.92
N GLY A 31 -4.26 -19.68 9.41
CA GLY A 31 -4.87 -20.95 8.99
C GLY A 31 -5.84 -20.85 7.81
N LYS A 32 -5.88 -19.70 7.12
CA LYS A 32 -6.72 -19.46 5.95
C LYS A 32 -5.89 -19.66 4.68
N VAL A 33 -6.47 -20.33 3.70
CA VAL A 33 -5.86 -20.55 2.38
C VAL A 33 -6.81 -20.09 1.29
N ARG A 34 -6.26 -19.64 0.17
CA ARG A 34 -7.00 -19.43 -1.08
C ARG A 34 -6.69 -20.58 -2.03
N ILE A 35 -7.69 -21.01 -2.77
CA ILE A 35 -7.56 -22.01 -3.84
C ILE A 35 -7.84 -21.28 -5.14
N VAL A 36 -6.92 -21.35 -6.09
CA VAL A 36 -7.06 -20.77 -7.43
C VAL A 36 -6.82 -21.83 -8.49
N GLU A 37 -7.50 -21.71 -9.61
CA GLU A 37 -7.25 -22.55 -10.78
C GLU A 37 -6.12 -21.94 -11.61
N GLY A 38 -5.11 -22.75 -11.90
CA GLY A 38 -3.97 -22.40 -12.72
C GLY A 38 -4.27 -22.48 -14.22
N PRO A 39 -3.37 -21.99 -15.08
CA PRO A 39 -3.59 -21.94 -16.53
C PRO A 39 -3.76 -23.31 -17.19
N SER A 40 -3.32 -24.40 -16.54
CA SER A 40 -3.41 -25.77 -17.08
C SER A 40 -4.50 -26.59 -16.38
N GLY A 41 -5.39 -25.95 -15.62
CA GLY A 41 -6.49 -26.60 -14.88
C GLY A 41 -6.07 -27.21 -13.53
N GLU A 42 -4.85 -26.96 -13.07
CA GLU A 42 -4.40 -27.37 -11.74
C GLU A 42 -4.98 -26.48 -10.64
N LEU A 43 -5.31 -27.05 -9.47
CA LEU A 43 -5.67 -26.25 -8.30
C LEU A 43 -4.42 -25.88 -7.50
N ILE A 44 -4.18 -24.59 -7.31
CA ILE A 44 -3.07 -24.04 -6.55
C ILE A 44 -3.58 -23.53 -5.21
N ILE A 45 -3.02 -24.07 -4.12
CA ILE A 45 -3.36 -23.66 -2.75
C ILE A 45 -2.28 -22.70 -2.26
N LEU A 46 -2.69 -21.50 -1.90
CA LEU A 46 -1.82 -20.41 -1.46
C LEU A 46 -2.27 -19.93 -0.08
N PRO A 47 -1.36 -19.42 0.77
CA PRO A 47 -1.75 -18.65 1.95
C PRO A 47 -2.81 -17.60 1.58
N ALA A 48 -3.87 -17.46 2.39
CA ALA A 48 -4.93 -16.48 2.11
C ALA A 48 -4.46 -15.04 2.34
N LYS A 49 -3.45 -14.85 3.19
CA LYS A 49 -2.68 -13.62 3.25
C LYS A 49 -1.70 -13.64 2.09
N GLU A 50 -1.84 -12.75 1.13
CA GLU A 50 -0.72 -12.43 0.26
C GLU A 50 0.45 -12.00 1.16
N PRO A 51 1.69 -12.47 0.90
CA PRO A 51 2.83 -11.89 1.59
C PRO A 51 2.76 -10.38 1.35
N ALA A 52 2.75 -9.61 2.44
CA ALA A 52 2.70 -8.15 2.39
C ALA A 52 3.72 -7.67 1.35
N SER A 53 3.27 -6.94 0.34
CA SER A 53 4.17 -6.41 -0.68
C SER A 53 5.18 -5.50 0.04
N LYS A 54 6.47 -5.85 -0.06
CA LYS A 54 7.55 -5.15 0.66
C LYS A 54 8.53 -4.52 -0.30
N VAL A 55 8.93 -3.27 0.00
CA VAL A 55 10.03 -2.58 -0.67
C VAL A 55 11.03 -2.06 0.35
N SER A 56 12.29 -1.89 -0.07
CA SER A 56 13.35 -1.30 0.75
C SER A 56 13.92 -0.07 0.07
N ILE A 57 14.06 1.01 0.85
CA ILE A 57 14.53 2.32 0.42
C ILE A 57 15.78 2.66 1.21
N ASP A 58 16.90 2.85 0.53
CA ASP A 58 18.14 3.29 1.14
C ASP A 58 18.20 4.83 1.13
N LEU A 59 18.10 5.46 2.31
CA LEU A 59 18.17 6.90 2.49
C LEU A 59 19.57 7.44 2.18
N ARG A 60 19.79 7.82 0.92
CA ARG A 60 20.93 8.63 0.48
C ARG A 60 20.74 10.10 0.86
N GLY A 61 19.51 10.60 0.69
CA GLY A 61 19.04 11.91 1.13
C GLY A 61 17.62 11.82 1.70
N MET A 62 17.26 12.72 2.61
CA MET A 62 15.95 12.66 3.27
C MET A 62 14.80 13.01 2.32
N GLU A 63 14.98 14.01 1.43
CA GLU A 63 13.94 14.40 0.48
C GLU A 63 13.67 13.32 -0.57
N GLU A 64 14.73 12.80 -1.20
CA GLU A 64 14.63 11.71 -2.18
C GLU A 64 13.97 10.46 -1.56
N GLY A 65 14.41 10.07 -0.37
CA GLY A 65 13.84 8.91 0.33
C GLY A 65 12.37 9.09 0.73
N LEU A 66 11.92 10.32 1.03
CA LEU A 66 10.50 10.60 1.25
C LEU A 66 9.69 10.42 -0.03
N TRP A 67 10.21 10.87 -1.17
CA TRP A 67 9.54 10.69 -2.46
C TRP A 67 9.44 9.22 -2.85
N GLU A 68 10.50 8.44 -2.65
CA GLU A 68 10.49 6.99 -2.86
C GLU A 68 9.47 6.30 -1.93
N MET A 69 9.37 6.75 -0.67
CA MET A 69 8.38 6.22 0.29
C MET A 69 6.95 6.54 -0.16
N ILE A 70 6.69 7.77 -0.61
CA ILE A 70 5.38 8.17 -1.12
C ILE A 70 5.06 7.36 -2.38
N ALA A 71 6.00 7.19 -3.30
CA ALA A 71 5.82 6.39 -4.51
C ALA A 71 5.46 4.93 -4.16
N ALA A 72 6.19 4.31 -3.23
CA ALA A 72 5.87 2.97 -2.75
C ALA A 72 4.48 2.88 -2.10
N TYR A 73 4.08 3.88 -1.33
CA TYR A 73 2.72 3.94 -0.80
C TYR A 73 1.66 4.03 -1.92
N LEU A 74 1.92 4.83 -2.95
CA LEU A 74 1.04 4.99 -4.10
C LEU A 74 0.99 3.76 -5.01
N ASP A 75 2.06 2.97 -5.07
CA ASP A 75 2.10 1.67 -5.76
C ASP A 75 1.41 0.56 -4.97
N GLY A 76 1.00 0.84 -3.73
CA GLY A 76 0.26 -0.10 -2.89
C GLY A 76 1.14 -1.12 -2.19
N TYR A 77 2.38 -0.77 -1.87
CA TYR A 77 3.21 -1.58 -0.99
C TYR A 77 2.64 -1.62 0.44
N ASP A 78 2.44 -2.82 0.97
CA ASP A 78 1.94 -3.04 2.34
C ASP A 78 3.00 -2.70 3.39
N GLU A 79 4.29 -2.95 3.09
CA GLU A 79 5.41 -2.69 3.96
C GLU A 79 6.53 -1.91 3.24
N ILE A 80 7.02 -0.85 3.87
CA ILE A 80 8.12 -0.03 3.36
C ILE A 80 9.24 -0.02 4.41
N GLU A 81 10.39 -0.57 4.05
CA GLU A 81 11.57 -0.56 4.92
C GLU A 81 12.53 0.56 4.53
N VAL A 82 12.73 1.52 5.43
CA VAL A 82 13.61 2.66 5.24
C VAL A 82 14.94 2.37 5.93
N ARG A 83 16.05 2.39 5.19
CA ARG A 83 17.40 2.05 5.67
C ARG A 83 18.34 3.23 5.60
N LYS A 84 19.24 3.35 6.57
CA LYS A 84 20.31 4.36 6.60
C LYS A 84 21.45 3.87 7.48
N GLU A 85 22.69 4.26 7.19
CA GLU A 85 23.84 3.91 8.04
C GLU A 85 23.59 4.27 9.51
N ARG A 86 23.01 5.45 9.75
CA ARG A 86 22.51 5.87 11.06
C ARG A 86 21.30 6.77 10.93
N ILE A 87 20.18 6.33 11.49
CA ILE A 87 18.96 7.11 11.61
C ILE A 87 19.12 8.09 12.77
N ARG A 88 19.05 9.39 12.48
CA ARG A 88 19.13 10.46 13.47
C ARG A 88 17.72 10.86 13.90
N ARG A 89 17.59 11.46 15.08
CA ARG A 89 16.31 11.98 15.59
C ARG A 89 15.60 12.91 14.60
N LYS A 90 16.35 13.76 13.89
CA LYS A 90 15.82 14.65 12.84
C LYS A 90 15.22 13.88 11.66
N ASP A 91 15.83 12.76 11.25
CA ASP A 91 15.31 11.92 10.17
C ASP A 91 13.96 11.34 10.58
N LEU A 92 13.86 10.83 11.81
CA LEU A 92 12.62 10.29 12.37
C LEU A 92 11.52 11.35 12.51
N GLU A 93 11.86 12.56 12.97
CA GLU A 93 10.91 13.67 13.08
C GLU A 93 10.36 14.08 11.72
N THR A 94 11.22 14.18 10.71
CA THR A 94 10.82 14.47 9.33
C THR A 94 9.95 13.34 8.76
N LEU A 95 10.32 12.07 9.00
CA LEU A 95 9.54 10.92 8.56
C LEU A 95 8.15 10.92 9.19
N LYS A 96 8.05 11.12 10.51
CA LYS A 96 6.76 11.19 11.24
C LYS A 96 5.84 12.30 10.70
N LYS A 97 6.40 13.46 10.34
CA LYS A 97 5.63 14.56 9.70
C LYS A 97 5.12 14.21 8.30
N ALA A 98 5.83 13.37 7.55
CA ALA A 98 5.37 12.89 6.25
C ALA A 98 4.30 11.80 6.43
N LEU A 99 4.53 10.85 7.35
CA LEU A 99 3.61 9.76 7.66
C LEU A 99 2.24 10.27 8.13
N SER A 100 2.18 11.37 8.89
CA SER A 100 0.89 11.94 9.32
C SER A 100 -0.02 12.39 8.17
N LYS A 101 0.50 12.47 6.94
CA LYS A 101 -0.26 12.77 5.72
C LYS A 101 -0.66 11.51 4.93
N LEU A 102 -0.10 10.35 5.27
CA LEU A 102 -0.34 9.08 4.58
C LEU A 102 -1.30 8.23 5.42
N ILE A 103 -2.55 8.15 4.99
CA ILE A 103 -3.61 7.50 5.74
C ILE A 103 -3.30 6.01 5.94
N GLY A 104 -3.30 5.57 7.20
CA GLY A 104 -3.12 4.17 7.56
C GLY A 104 -1.68 3.68 7.52
N MET A 105 -0.69 4.55 7.25
CA MET A 105 0.73 4.19 7.33
C MET A 105 1.26 4.38 8.75
N GLU A 106 1.76 3.31 9.37
CA GLU A 106 2.25 3.30 10.75
C GLU A 106 3.69 2.80 10.84
N ILE A 107 4.43 3.23 11.87
CA ILE A 107 5.76 2.69 12.19
C ILE A 107 5.60 1.39 12.97
N LEU A 108 6.03 0.27 12.39
CA LEU A 108 6.01 -1.04 13.03
C LEU A 108 7.28 -1.31 13.84
N GLU A 109 8.44 -0.93 13.29
CA GLU A 109 9.73 -1.07 13.97
C GLU A 109 10.58 0.19 13.78
N GLU A 110 11.26 0.61 14.85
CA GLU A 110 12.24 1.69 14.83
C GLU A 110 13.58 1.17 15.36
N GLY A 111 14.62 1.27 14.54
CA GLY A 111 15.99 0.87 14.89
C GLY A 111 17.00 1.94 14.53
N SER A 112 18.26 1.72 14.92
CA SER A 112 19.35 2.68 14.68
C SER A 112 19.74 2.81 13.21
N SER A 113 19.45 1.80 12.38
CA SER A 113 19.80 1.76 10.95
C SER A 113 18.62 1.42 10.02
N ARG A 114 17.44 1.09 10.57
CA ARG A 114 16.24 0.80 9.79
C ARG A 114 14.96 1.22 10.50
N ILE A 115 13.95 1.62 9.73
CA ILE A 115 12.57 1.81 10.16
C ILE A 115 11.68 0.96 9.26
N LEU A 116 10.75 0.19 9.84
CA LEU A 116 9.75 -0.57 9.10
C LEU A 116 8.40 0.13 9.21
N LEU A 117 7.82 0.47 8.08
CA LEU A 117 6.51 1.09 7.94
C LEU A 117 5.52 0.06 7.43
N ARG A 118 4.26 0.14 7.88
CA ARG A 118 3.18 -0.73 7.42
C ARG A 118 1.90 0.04 7.15
N CYS A 119 1.28 -0.23 6.00
CA CYS A 119 -0.09 0.20 5.74
C CYS A 119 -1.08 -0.75 6.44
N LEU A 120 -1.86 -0.22 7.38
CA LEU A 120 -2.88 -0.99 8.11
C LEU A 120 -4.21 -1.08 7.34
N MET A 121 -4.38 -0.26 6.31
CA MET A 121 -5.55 -0.34 5.43
C MET A 121 -5.25 -1.21 4.22
N ASN A 122 -6.25 -1.97 3.77
CA ASN A 122 -6.13 -2.67 2.49
C ASN A 122 -6.12 -1.60 1.37
N TYR A 123 -5.01 -1.45 0.66
CA TYR A 123 -4.86 -0.47 -0.43
C TYR A 123 -6.03 -0.51 -1.43
N SER A 124 -6.56 -1.71 -1.72
CA SER A 124 -7.70 -1.94 -2.60
C SER A 124 -8.98 -1.22 -2.16
N SER A 125 -9.11 -0.94 -0.87
CA SER A 125 -10.25 -0.23 -0.28
C SER A 125 -10.02 1.29 -0.21
N ALA A 126 -8.77 1.73 0.00
CA ALA A 126 -8.42 3.13 0.18
C ALA A 126 -8.23 3.89 -1.13
N LYS A 127 -7.79 3.20 -2.20
CA LYS A 127 -7.56 3.74 -3.54
C LYS A 127 -6.88 5.14 -3.57
N PRO A 128 -5.72 5.32 -2.92
CA PRO A 128 -5.04 6.62 -2.80
C PRO A 128 -4.77 7.30 -4.15
N MET A 129 -4.43 6.52 -5.17
CA MET A 129 -4.22 7.04 -6.53
C MET A 129 -5.49 7.65 -7.14
N GLU A 130 -6.66 7.07 -6.90
CA GLU A 130 -7.92 7.65 -7.36
C GLU A 130 -8.21 8.99 -6.67
N LEU A 131 -7.92 9.08 -5.36
CA LEU A 131 -8.04 10.33 -4.61
C LEU A 131 -7.11 11.42 -5.16
N LEU A 132 -5.85 11.09 -5.44
CA LEU A 132 -4.90 12.03 -6.04
C LEU A 132 -5.36 12.52 -7.42
N LEU A 133 -5.88 11.64 -8.27
CA LEU A 133 -6.41 12.02 -9.58
C LEU A 133 -7.62 12.94 -9.46
N ARG A 134 -8.49 12.71 -8.47
CA ARG A 134 -9.62 13.61 -8.18
C ARG A 134 -9.13 14.99 -7.71
N MET A 135 -8.16 15.03 -6.79
CA MET A 135 -7.55 16.28 -6.33
C MET A 135 -6.94 17.06 -7.49
N LYS A 136 -6.19 16.38 -8.38
CA LYS A 136 -5.65 16.97 -9.60
C LYS A 136 -6.74 17.61 -10.45
N GLY A 137 -7.88 16.94 -10.61
CA GLY A 137 -9.04 17.47 -11.36
C GLY A 137 -9.58 18.76 -10.75
N ILE A 138 -9.77 18.79 -9.43
CA ILE A 138 -10.24 19.98 -8.69
C ILE A 138 -9.26 21.15 -8.86
N ILE A 139 -7.97 20.91 -8.63
CA ILE A 139 -6.93 21.94 -8.76
C ILE A 139 -6.85 22.46 -10.20
N SER A 140 -6.94 21.57 -11.19
CA SER A 140 -6.93 21.97 -12.61
C SER A 140 -8.14 22.84 -12.96
N GLY A 141 -9.31 22.52 -12.42
CA GLY A 141 -10.52 23.34 -12.53
C GLY A 141 -10.31 24.72 -11.92
N MET A 142 -9.82 24.78 -10.68
CA MET A 142 -9.51 26.04 -9.97
C MET A 142 -8.53 26.92 -10.76
N LEU A 143 -7.47 26.33 -11.34
CA LEU A 143 -6.51 27.05 -12.17
C LEU A 143 -7.14 27.60 -13.46
N SER A 144 -8.07 26.85 -14.07
CA SER A 144 -8.82 27.32 -15.24
C SER A 144 -9.79 28.45 -14.87
N ASP A 145 -10.51 28.31 -13.76
CA ASP A 145 -11.43 29.32 -13.24
C ASP A 145 -10.67 30.62 -12.93
N LEU A 146 -9.51 30.51 -12.26
CA LEU A 146 -8.64 31.65 -11.96
C LEU A 146 -8.17 32.36 -13.24
N ARG A 147 -7.73 31.61 -14.26
CA ARG A 147 -7.30 32.19 -15.54
C ARG A 147 -8.43 32.98 -16.20
N ASN A 148 -9.65 32.43 -16.21
CA ASN A 148 -10.80 33.09 -16.82
C ASN A 148 -11.21 34.34 -16.03
N ALA A 149 -11.24 34.25 -14.69
CA ALA A 149 -11.56 35.36 -13.80
C ALA A 149 -10.62 36.55 -14.01
N ILE A 150 -9.31 36.29 -14.14
CA ILE A 150 -8.30 37.33 -14.42
C ILE A 150 -8.52 37.96 -15.80
N ALA A 151 -8.82 37.16 -16.82
CA ALA A 151 -9.01 37.64 -18.19
C ALA A 151 -10.27 38.52 -18.33
N GLU A 152 -11.33 38.17 -17.61
CA GLU A 152 -12.64 38.85 -17.69
C GLU A 152 -12.81 39.93 -16.61
N GLY A 153 -11.89 40.03 -15.65
CA GLY A 153 -12.00 40.95 -14.51
C GLY A 153 -13.10 40.56 -13.52
N ASP A 154 -13.53 39.30 -13.54
CA ASP A 154 -14.62 38.76 -12.71
C ASP A 154 -14.16 38.58 -11.25
N ARG A 155 -14.44 39.59 -10.43
CA ARG A 155 -14.10 39.58 -8.99
C ARG A 155 -14.88 38.55 -8.19
N GLU A 156 -16.08 38.18 -8.63
CA GLU A 156 -16.91 37.18 -7.95
C GLU A 156 -16.27 35.79 -8.12
N LEU A 157 -15.87 35.45 -9.34
CA LEU A 157 -15.16 34.20 -9.62
C LEU A 157 -13.78 34.15 -8.92
N MET A 158 -13.05 35.27 -8.83
CA MET A 158 -11.81 35.33 -8.05
C MET A 158 -12.03 35.02 -6.55
N SER A 159 -13.11 35.55 -5.96
CA SER A 159 -13.46 35.27 -4.56
C SER A 159 -13.82 33.81 -4.35
N LEU A 160 -14.62 33.24 -5.27
CA LEU A 160 -15.01 31.83 -5.24
C LEU A 160 -13.82 30.87 -5.37
N VAL A 161 -12.79 31.25 -6.14
CA VAL A 161 -11.55 30.46 -6.21
C VAL A 161 -10.75 30.55 -4.91
N ALA A 162 -10.70 31.71 -4.27
CA ALA A 162 -9.97 31.91 -3.00
C ALA A 162 -10.61 31.19 -1.81
N GLU A 163 -11.93 31.01 -1.81
CA GLU A 163 -12.67 30.29 -0.76
C GLU A 163 -12.55 28.76 -0.84
N ARG A 164 -11.93 28.22 -1.90
CA ARG A 164 -11.78 26.77 -2.13
C ARG A 164 -10.50 26.16 -1.53
N ASP A 165 -9.62 26.98 -0.93
CA ASP A 165 -8.44 26.57 -0.15
C ASP A 165 -8.79 26.34 1.33
#